data_AF-A0A3C2ANQ7-F1
#
_entry.id   AF-A0A3C2ANQ7-F1
#
_cell.length_a   1.000
_cell.length_b   1.000
_cell.length_c   1.000
_cell.angle_alpha   90.00
_cell.angle_beta   90.00
_cell.angle_gamma   90.00
#
_symmetry.space_group_name_H-M   'P 1'
#
loop_
_entity.id
_entity.type
_entity.pdbx_description
1 polymer ?
#
loop_
_entity_poly.entity_id
_entity_poly.type
_entity_poly.pdbx_seq_one_letter_code
_entity_poly.pdbx_strand_id
1 'polypeptide(L)'
;MSDWRENDSKSVWHPFTAVNTDTVNVPIVRGEGAWLIDADGKRYLDAISSWWVNIHGHCNPYIAKRVADQVMKLEHVMFAGFTHEPAVELATRLLENMPEQFTKVFYSDNGSTAVEVALKMSFQYWFNQGTPKRKVIALEDAYHGDTFGAMAVGGRGVFSKPFDPFLFEVEFIPTPVLGKENETLNRLSQIIEKEDIASFIYEPLVQGTAGMQVYSPAVLDKMISMCRDKGVVIIADEVMTGFGRTGSMFAMDQCEEKPDLIALSKGITGGFLPMGVTVCTDAIHQSFWSEGEEGKLKTFLHGHSYTANPLACAAGCASLDLMEKGETWENIERIEQQH
;
A
#
# COMPACT_ATOMS: atom_id res chain seq x y z
N MET A 1 -36.58 -18.01 3.12
CA MET A 1 -35.26 -17.58 2.63
C MET A 1 -34.24 -18.46 3.32
N SER A 2 -33.29 -19.07 2.60
CA SER A 2 -32.21 -19.83 3.24
C SER A 2 -31.39 -18.89 4.14
N ASP A 3 -30.97 -19.37 5.30
CA ASP A 3 -30.00 -18.66 6.15
C ASP A 3 -28.69 -18.49 5.36
N TRP A 4 -28.23 -17.25 5.16
CA TRP A 4 -27.03 -16.98 4.37
C TRP A 4 -25.79 -17.68 4.95
N ARG A 5 -25.81 -17.98 6.26
CA ARG A 5 -24.77 -18.76 6.96
C ARG A 5 -24.64 -20.18 6.39
N GLU A 6 -25.75 -20.81 6.00
CA GLU A 6 -25.74 -22.16 5.40
C GLU A 6 -25.23 -22.18 3.96
N ASN A 7 -25.21 -21.02 3.31
CA ASN A 7 -24.71 -20.86 1.94
C ASN A 7 -23.23 -20.45 1.90
N ASP A 8 -22.68 -19.87 2.98
CA ASP A 8 -21.30 -19.40 3.03
C ASP A 8 -20.30 -20.47 2.60
N SER A 9 -20.29 -21.62 3.29
CA SER A 9 -19.38 -22.73 2.98
C SER A 9 -19.65 -23.40 1.63
N LYS A 10 -20.82 -23.17 1.01
CA LYS A 10 -21.19 -23.73 -0.30
C LYS A 10 -20.84 -22.81 -1.45
N SER A 11 -20.75 -21.50 -1.20
CA SER A 11 -20.75 -20.48 -2.25
C SER A 11 -19.55 -19.54 -2.20
N VAL A 12 -18.80 -19.49 -1.09
CA VAL A 12 -17.69 -18.55 -0.90
C VAL A 12 -16.38 -19.31 -0.72
N TRP A 13 -15.39 -19.02 -1.57
CA TRP A 13 -14.01 -19.44 -1.36
C TRP A 13 -13.31 -18.35 -0.55
N HIS A 14 -13.08 -18.61 0.73
CA HIS A 14 -12.51 -17.64 1.66
C HIS A 14 -10.98 -17.46 1.47
N PRO A 15 -10.47 -16.22 1.55
CA PRO A 15 -9.04 -15.92 1.39
C PRO A 15 -8.24 -16.42 2.60
N PHE A 16 -7.06 -17.02 2.36
CA PHE A 16 -6.16 -17.53 3.41
C PHE A 16 -6.82 -18.51 4.41
N THR A 17 -7.91 -19.17 4.02
CA THR A 17 -8.65 -20.12 4.85
C THR A 17 -8.40 -21.55 4.38
N ALA A 18 -8.15 -22.46 5.32
CA ALA A 18 -7.99 -23.87 4.99
C ALA A 18 -9.28 -24.44 4.37
N VAL A 19 -9.16 -25.07 3.20
CA VAL A 19 -10.30 -25.72 2.52
C VAL A 19 -10.55 -27.09 3.18
N ASN A 20 -11.11 -27.08 4.38
CA ASN A 20 -11.56 -28.27 5.07
C ASN A 20 -12.95 -28.04 5.70
N THR A 21 -13.66 -29.12 5.98
CA THR A 21 -15.05 -29.09 6.47
C THR A 21 -15.20 -28.59 7.91
N ASP A 22 -14.09 -28.44 8.64
CA ASP A 22 -14.09 -28.13 10.07
C ASP A 22 -13.89 -26.62 10.33
N THR A 23 -13.58 -25.85 9.28
CA THR A 23 -13.40 -24.41 9.41
C THR A 23 -14.75 -23.70 9.48
N VAL A 24 -15.08 -23.15 10.65
CA VAL A 24 -16.30 -22.38 10.88
C VAL A 24 -15.94 -20.89 10.92
N ASN A 25 -16.43 -20.13 9.94
CA ASN A 25 -16.29 -18.68 9.91
C ASN A 25 -17.21 -18.02 10.94
N VAL A 26 -16.76 -16.93 11.56
CA VAL A 26 -17.58 -16.14 12.49
C VAL A 26 -18.54 -15.24 11.69
N PRO A 27 -19.87 -15.39 11.81
CA PRO A 27 -20.83 -14.66 10.99
C PRO A 27 -21.04 -13.23 11.52
N ILE A 28 -20.13 -12.33 11.21
CA ILE A 28 -20.22 -10.91 11.59
C ILE A 28 -21.40 -10.23 10.87
N VAL A 29 -22.25 -9.53 11.62
CA VAL A 29 -23.43 -8.82 11.10
C VAL A 29 -23.41 -7.32 11.34
N ARG A 30 -22.55 -6.84 12.24
CA ARG A 30 -22.44 -5.43 12.60
C ARG A 30 -21.06 -5.12 13.16
N GLY A 31 -20.60 -3.89 12.97
CA GLY A 31 -19.47 -3.34 13.68
C GLY A 31 -19.82 -2.00 14.35
N GLU A 32 -19.09 -1.65 15.40
CA GLU A 32 -19.22 -0.37 16.12
C GLU A 32 -17.92 -0.03 16.84
N GLY A 33 -17.27 1.06 16.44
CA GLY A 33 -15.97 1.44 17.00
C GLY A 33 -14.96 0.29 16.82
N ALA A 34 -14.26 -0.12 17.88
CA ALA A 34 -13.31 -1.24 17.79
C ALA A 34 -13.97 -2.64 17.85
N TRP A 35 -15.29 -2.74 17.81
CA TRP A 35 -16.00 -4.02 18.03
C TRP A 35 -16.64 -4.56 16.76
N LEU A 36 -16.51 -5.87 16.57
CA LEU A 36 -17.31 -6.68 15.64
C LEU A 36 -18.36 -7.48 16.43
N ILE A 37 -19.55 -7.64 15.86
CA ILE A 37 -20.69 -8.29 16.50
C ILE A 37 -21.19 -9.39 15.56
N ASP A 38 -21.21 -10.63 16.04
CA ASP A 38 -21.72 -11.78 15.28
C ASP A 38 -23.24 -11.91 15.33
N ALA A 39 -23.78 -12.79 14.49
CA ALA A 39 -25.21 -13.06 14.35
C ALA A 39 -25.90 -13.54 15.65
N ASP A 40 -25.13 -14.04 16.63
CA ASP A 40 -25.63 -14.47 17.93
C ASP A 40 -25.48 -13.37 19.00
N GLY A 41 -24.97 -12.19 18.61
CA GLY A 41 -24.81 -11.01 19.45
C GLY A 41 -23.51 -10.98 20.27
N LYS A 42 -22.59 -11.93 20.06
CA LYS A 42 -21.29 -11.92 20.73
C LYS A 42 -20.39 -10.86 20.11
N ARG A 43 -19.65 -10.17 20.99
CA ARG A 43 -18.75 -9.08 20.64
C ARG A 43 -17.30 -9.54 20.61
N TYR A 44 -16.56 -9.14 19.59
CA TYR A 44 -15.13 -9.39 19.40
C TYR A 44 -14.44 -8.03 19.32
N LEU A 45 -13.41 -7.82 20.13
CA LEU A 45 -12.52 -6.68 19.94
C LEU A 45 -11.69 -6.95 18.69
N ASP A 46 -11.78 -6.07 17.70
CA ASP A 46 -10.98 -6.16 16.49
C ASP A 46 -9.56 -5.63 16.75
N ALA A 47 -8.77 -6.43 17.44
CA ALA A 47 -7.41 -6.09 17.85
C ALA A 47 -6.41 -6.04 16.68
N ILE A 48 -6.85 -6.36 15.46
CA ILE A 48 -6.03 -6.31 14.24
C ILE A 48 -6.58 -5.32 13.22
N SER A 49 -7.59 -4.52 13.57
CA SER A 49 -8.21 -3.53 12.68
C SER A 49 -8.63 -4.12 11.32
N SER A 50 -9.16 -5.35 11.31
CA SER A 50 -9.60 -6.07 10.12
C SER A 50 -8.51 -6.11 9.03
N TRP A 51 -7.32 -6.62 9.39
CA TRP A 51 -6.09 -6.56 8.60
C TRP A 51 -5.58 -5.13 8.36
N TRP A 52 -5.48 -4.38 9.46
CA TRP A 52 -4.83 -3.08 9.53
C TRP A 52 -5.47 -2.00 8.64
N VAL A 53 -6.70 -2.21 8.17
CA VAL A 53 -7.44 -1.26 7.33
C VAL A 53 -8.27 -0.28 8.15
N ASN A 54 -8.82 -0.74 9.27
CA ASN A 54 -9.74 0.06 10.07
C ASN A 54 -8.98 0.96 11.04
N ILE A 55 -8.90 2.26 10.74
CA ILE A 55 -8.23 3.27 11.59
C ILE A 55 -9.20 4.19 12.33
N HIS A 56 -10.49 4.21 11.94
CA HIS A 56 -11.49 5.15 12.48
C HIS A 56 -12.67 4.47 13.20
N GLY A 57 -12.53 3.17 13.49
CA GLY A 57 -13.59 2.32 14.00
C GLY A 57 -14.57 1.84 12.92
N HIS A 58 -15.21 0.70 13.20
CA HIS A 58 -16.25 0.13 12.36
C HIS A 58 -17.50 0.98 12.31
N CYS A 59 -18.10 1.07 11.12
CA CYS A 59 -19.33 1.81 10.86
C CYS A 59 -19.27 3.29 11.27
N ASN A 60 -18.11 3.94 11.10
CA ASN A 60 -17.94 5.36 11.38
C ASN A 60 -19.00 6.21 10.64
N PRO A 61 -19.89 6.94 11.35
CA PRO A 61 -21.03 7.61 10.74
C PRO A 61 -20.62 8.78 9.82
N TYR A 62 -19.46 9.40 10.07
CA TYR A 62 -18.96 10.48 9.23
C TYR A 62 -18.58 9.97 7.84
N ILE A 63 -17.72 8.94 7.78
CA ILE A 63 -17.31 8.33 6.51
C ILE A 63 -18.50 7.73 5.78
N ALA A 64 -19.38 7.01 6.48
CA ALA A 64 -20.59 6.43 5.91
C ALA A 64 -21.47 7.48 5.23
N LYS A 65 -21.67 8.64 5.88
CA LYS A 65 -22.44 9.75 5.31
C LYS A 65 -21.75 10.32 4.07
N ARG A 66 -20.42 10.54 4.10
CA ARG A 66 -19.67 11.08 2.95
C ARG A 66 -19.77 10.18 1.73
N VAL A 67 -19.69 8.86 1.91
CA VAL A 67 -19.90 7.87 0.84
C VAL A 67 -21.34 7.91 0.33
N ALA A 68 -22.34 7.91 1.23
CA ALA A 68 -23.75 7.95 0.85
C ALA A 68 -24.10 9.22 0.04
N ASP A 69 -23.59 10.39 0.47
CA ASP A 69 -23.76 11.65 -0.26
C ASP A 69 -23.15 11.57 -1.66
N GLN A 70 -21.99 10.91 -1.82
CA GLN A 70 -21.33 10.74 -3.12
C GLN A 70 -22.10 9.78 -4.04
N VAL A 71 -22.63 8.67 -3.51
CA VAL A 71 -23.48 7.73 -4.27
C VAL A 71 -24.67 8.46 -4.92
N MET A 72 -25.28 9.41 -4.21
CA MET A 72 -26.41 10.19 -4.73
C MET A 72 -26.02 11.20 -5.81
N LYS A 73 -24.72 11.44 -6.03
CA LYS A 73 -24.18 12.37 -7.04
C LYS A 73 -23.60 11.64 -8.25
N LEU A 74 -22.67 10.71 -8.01
CA LEU A 74 -21.97 9.96 -9.04
C LEU A 74 -21.31 8.73 -8.40
N GLU A 75 -21.75 7.55 -8.78
CA GLU A 75 -21.22 6.26 -8.35
C GLU A 75 -19.99 5.84 -9.16
N HIS A 76 -19.94 6.18 -10.45
CA HIS A 76 -18.87 5.72 -11.34
C HIS A 76 -18.73 6.56 -12.62
N VAL A 77 -17.48 6.79 -13.03
CA VAL A 77 -17.10 7.23 -14.37
C VAL A 77 -15.70 6.68 -14.68
N MET A 78 -15.43 6.32 -15.94
CA MET A 78 -14.08 5.90 -16.35
C MET A 78 -13.10 7.06 -16.21
N PHE A 79 -11.98 6.88 -15.50
CA PHE A 79 -11.02 7.97 -15.27
C PHE A 79 -10.04 8.21 -16.44
N ALA A 80 -10.11 7.39 -17.49
CA ALA A 80 -9.37 7.62 -18.72
C ALA A 80 -10.08 8.68 -19.57
N GLY A 81 -9.61 9.93 -19.48
CA GLY A 81 -10.17 11.06 -20.24
C GLY A 81 -11.31 11.82 -19.54
N PHE A 82 -11.71 11.38 -18.33
CA PHE A 82 -12.64 12.11 -17.47
C PHE A 82 -12.03 12.31 -16.09
N THR A 83 -12.59 13.24 -15.33
CA THR A 83 -12.19 13.54 -13.96
C THR A 83 -13.42 13.84 -13.09
N HIS A 84 -13.23 13.90 -11.79
CA HIS A 84 -14.25 14.26 -10.82
C HIS A 84 -13.61 14.84 -9.55
N GLU A 85 -14.40 15.64 -8.81
CA GLU A 85 -13.95 16.41 -7.66
C GLU A 85 -13.30 15.55 -6.55
N PRO A 86 -13.90 14.43 -6.07
CA PRO A 86 -13.29 13.63 -5.00
C PRO A 86 -11.89 13.09 -5.33
N ALA A 87 -11.64 12.68 -6.58
CA ALA A 87 -10.31 12.21 -6.97
C ALA A 87 -9.27 13.34 -6.99
N VAL A 88 -9.66 14.56 -7.39
CA VAL A 88 -8.76 15.71 -7.38
C VAL A 88 -8.50 16.17 -5.94
N GLU A 89 -9.53 16.23 -5.11
CA GLU A 89 -9.44 16.59 -3.68
C GLU A 89 -8.51 15.63 -2.93
N LEU A 90 -8.74 14.32 -3.04
CA LEU A 90 -7.93 13.31 -2.37
C LEU A 90 -6.46 13.38 -2.82
N ALA A 91 -6.21 13.49 -4.13
CA ALA A 91 -4.85 13.58 -4.65
C ALA A 91 -4.13 14.83 -4.13
N THR A 92 -4.82 15.98 -4.12
CA THR A 92 -4.27 17.25 -3.65
C THR A 92 -3.87 17.15 -2.18
N ARG A 93 -4.78 16.67 -1.33
CA ARG A 93 -4.55 16.57 0.12
C ARG A 93 -3.48 15.54 0.47
N LEU A 94 -3.39 14.43 -0.26
CA LEU A 94 -2.30 13.48 -0.09
C LEU A 94 -0.94 14.14 -0.35
N LEU A 95 -0.83 14.90 -1.45
CA LEU A 95 0.42 15.59 -1.80
C LEU A 95 0.76 16.72 -0.81
N GLU A 96 -0.23 17.43 -0.26
CA GLU A 96 -0.03 18.45 0.78
C GLU A 96 0.54 17.89 2.10
N ASN A 97 0.31 16.60 2.37
CA ASN A 97 0.86 15.89 3.53
C ASN A 97 2.22 15.24 3.24
N MET A 98 2.84 15.53 2.09
CA MET A 98 4.12 14.94 1.67
C MET A 98 5.14 16.02 1.29
N PRO A 99 6.44 15.71 1.27
CA PRO A 99 7.46 16.62 0.75
C PRO A 99 7.17 17.07 -0.69
N GLU A 100 7.52 18.32 -1.03
CA GLU A 100 7.20 18.97 -2.31
C GLU A 100 7.70 18.23 -3.57
N GLN A 101 8.66 17.31 -3.42
CA GLN A 101 9.16 16.49 -4.52
C GLN A 101 8.10 15.55 -5.11
N PHE A 102 7.07 15.18 -4.33
CA PHE A 102 5.96 14.34 -4.78
C PHE A 102 4.91 15.20 -5.49
N THR A 103 4.56 14.85 -6.73
CA THR A 103 3.72 15.74 -7.55
C THR A 103 2.56 15.04 -8.26
N LYS A 104 2.50 13.70 -8.24
CA LYS A 104 1.47 12.94 -8.93
C LYS A 104 1.01 11.74 -8.13
N VAL A 105 -0.28 11.47 -8.28
CA VAL A 105 -1.01 10.34 -7.70
C VAL A 105 -1.58 9.52 -8.84
N PHE A 106 -1.37 8.21 -8.80
CA PHE A 106 -2.02 7.23 -9.65
C PHE A 106 -2.92 6.34 -8.79
N TYR A 107 -4.18 6.18 -9.18
CA TYR A 107 -5.15 5.38 -8.45
C TYR A 107 -5.21 3.93 -8.96
N SER A 108 -5.33 2.98 -8.03
CA SER A 108 -5.64 1.57 -8.27
C SER A 108 -6.73 1.09 -7.29
N ASP A 109 -6.91 -0.22 -7.09
CA ASP A 109 -7.97 -0.79 -6.26
C ASP A 109 -7.51 -1.43 -4.94
N ASN A 110 -6.24 -1.79 -4.76
CA ASN A 110 -5.71 -2.35 -3.51
C ASN A 110 -4.19 -2.20 -3.40
N GLY A 111 -3.61 -2.67 -2.28
CA GLY A 111 -2.17 -2.61 -2.03
C GLY A 111 -1.33 -3.35 -3.07
N SER A 112 -1.72 -4.56 -3.47
CA SER A 112 -0.98 -5.33 -4.49
C SER A 112 -0.92 -4.56 -5.81
N THR A 113 -2.03 -3.96 -6.23
CA THR A 113 -2.06 -3.20 -7.50
C THR A 113 -1.35 -1.86 -7.40
N ALA A 114 -1.29 -1.22 -6.21
CA ALA A 114 -0.43 -0.05 -5.99
C ALA A 114 1.06 -0.40 -6.11
N VAL A 115 1.47 -1.58 -5.62
CA VAL A 115 2.83 -2.10 -5.81
C VAL A 115 3.11 -2.42 -7.27
N GLU A 116 2.19 -3.09 -7.97
CA GLU A 116 2.33 -3.36 -9.42
C GLU A 116 2.53 -2.09 -10.23
N VAL A 117 1.78 -1.03 -9.92
CA VAL A 117 1.95 0.29 -10.54
C VAL A 117 3.34 0.84 -10.27
N ALA A 118 3.80 0.83 -9.01
CA ALA A 118 5.13 1.32 -8.64
C ALA A 118 6.25 0.55 -9.35
N LEU A 119 6.17 -0.79 -9.38
CA LEU A 119 7.14 -1.64 -10.08
C LEU A 119 7.18 -1.31 -11.57
N LYS A 120 6.02 -1.24 -12.23
CA LYS A 120 5.95 -0.90 -13.65
C LYS A 120 6.45 0.51 -13.94
N MET A 121 6.14 1.48 -13.09
CA MET A 121 6.68 2.84 -13.20
C MET A 121 8.21 2.83 -13.09
N SER A 122 8.78 2.05 -12.17
CA SER A 122 10.24 1.94 -12.02
C SER A 122 10.93 1.31 -13.24
N PHE A 123 10.37 0.25 -13.83
CA PHE A 123 10.93 -0.37 -15.03
C PHE A 123 10.79 0.55 -16.26
N GLN A 124 9.61 1.17 -16.43
CA GLN A 124 9.38 2.05 -17.57
C GLN A 124 10.15 3.37 -17.45
N TYR A 125 10.44 3.85 -16.23
CA TYR A 125 11.38 4.95 -16.01
C TYR A 125 12.71 4.65 -16.68
N TRP A 126 13.35 3.50 -16.38
CA TRP A 126 14.63 3.11 -16.98
C TRP A 126 14.55 2.88 -18.49
N PHE A 127 13.43 2.31 -18.97
CA PHE A 127 13.17 2.20 -20.41
C PHE A 127 13.13 3.56 -21.10
N ASN A 128 12.42 4.53 -20.52
CA ASN A 128 12.29 5.89 -21.06
C ASN A 128 13.60 6.70 -20.96
N GLN A 129 14.48 6.37 -20.01
CA GLN A 129 15.85 6.90 -19.91
C GLN A 129 16.84 6.26 -20.89
N GLY A 130 16.42 5.27 -21.69
CA GLY A 130 17.28 4.57 -22.65
C GLY A 130 18.28 3.60 -22.03
N THR A 131 18.14 3.30 -20.74
CA THR A 131 19.03 2.39 -19.97
C THR A 131 18.18 1.35 -19.23
N PRO A 132 17.48 0.45 -19.94
CA PRO A 132 16.51 -0.44 -19.33
C PRO A 132 17.17 -1.36 -18.30
N LYS A 133 16.62 -1.35 -17.08
CA LYS A 133 17.02 -2.20 -15.96
C LYS A 133 15.88 -3.17 -15.59
N ARG A 134 16.20 -4.37 -15.12
CA ARG A 134 15.21 -5.45 -14.96
C ARG A 134 15.08 -6.01 -13.55
N LYS A 135 16.06 -5.80 -12.68
CA LYS A 135 16.08 -6.42 -11.35
C LYS A 135 15.55 -5.50 -10.27
N VAL A 136 14.90 -6.09 -9.28
CA VAL A 136 14.41 -5.42 -8.08
C VAL A 136 15.15 -5.97 -6.88
N ILE A 137 15.52 -5.10 -5.94
CA ILE A 137 15.99 -5.49 -4.61
C ILE A 137 14.78 -5.46 -3.67
N ALA A 138 14.61 -6.50 -2.87
CA ALA A 138 13.59 -6.57 -1.83
C ALA A 138 14.17 -7.17 -0.55
N LEU A 139 13.52 -6.91 0.58
CA LEU A 139 13.87 -7.54 1.84
C LEU A 139 13.39 -9.01 1.86
N GLU A 140 14.15 -9.87 2.53
CA GLU A 140 13.65 -11.17 2.98
C GLU A 140 12.41 -10.97 3.87
N ASP A 141 11.56 -11.99 3.98
CA ASP A 141 10.31 -11.97 4.77
C ASP A 141 9.26 -10.88 4.41
N ALA A 142 9.50 -10.06 3.39
CA ALA A 142 8.61 -8.96 2.99
C ALA A 142 7.25 -9.45 2.49
N TYR A 143 6.23 -8.61 2.60
CA TYR A 143 4.92 -8.84 1.97
C TYR A 143 4.43 -7.60 1.25
N HIS A 144 4.27 -7.72 -0.06
CA HIS A 144 3.83 -6.62 -0.93
C HIS A 144 2.50 -6.91 -1.66
N GLY A 145 1.87 -8.05 -1.37
CA GLY A 145 0.60 -8.46 -1.96
C GLY A 145 0.66 -9.76 -2.76
N ASP A 146 -0.47 -10.14 -3.35
CA ASP A 146 -0.72 -11.48 -3.90
C ASP A 146 -0.88 -11.52 -5.43
N THR A 147 -0.80 -10.38 -6.12
CA THR A 147 -0.66 -10.38 -7.60
C THR A 147 0.76 -10.81 -7.99
N PHE A 148 0.97 -11.31 -9.21
CA PHE A 148 2.26 -11.92 -9.57
C PHE A 148 3.48 -11.01 -9.39
N GLY A 149 3.38 -9.71 -9.68
CA GLY A 149 4.48 -8.78 -9.49
C GLY A 149 4.72 -8.42 -8.03
N ALA A 150 3.64 -8.15 -7.29
CA ALA A 150 3.69 -7.95 -5.84
C ALA A 150 4.27 -9.18 -5.10
N MET A 151 3.80 -10.38 -5.47
CA MET A 151 4.30 -11.65 -4.94
C MET A 151 5.76 -11.90 -5.33
N ALA A 152 6.18 -11.49 -6.54
CA ALA A 152 7.56 -11.66 -6.98
C ALA A 152 8.54 -10.93 -6.06
N VAL A 153 8.18 -9.73 -5.58
CA VAL A 153 9.00 -8.93 -4.65
C VAL A 153 8.72 -9.22 -3.17
N GLY A 154 7.75 -10.07 -2.84
CA GLY A 154 7.55 -10.59 -1.48
C GLY A 154 8.50 -11.74 -1.14
N GLY A 155 8.70 -11.98 0.16
CA GLY A 155 9.51 -13.06 0.69
C GLY A 155 9.03 -14.43 0.19
N ARG A 156 9.97 -15.26 -0.26
CA ARG A 156 9.69 -16.61 -0.76
C ARG A 156 9.28 -17.51 0.40
N GLY A 157 8.22 -18.30 0.21
CA GLY A 157 7.71 -19.15 1.29
C GLY A 157 6.52 -20.01 0.88
N VAL A 158 5.79 -20.51 1.89
CA VAL A 158 4.62 -21.39 1.66
C VAL A 158 3.53 -20.72 0.82
N PHE A 159 3.41 -19.39 0.89
CA PHE A 159 2.44 -18.61 0.13
C PHE A 159 2.79 -18.50 -1.36
N SER A 160 4.07 -18.41 -1.70
CA SER A 160 4.53 -18.22 -3.09
C SER A 160 4.91 -19.54 -3.79
N LYS A 161 5.22 -20.61 -3.03
CA LYS A 161 5.85 -21.83 -3.55
C LYS A 161 5.21 -22.43 -4.82
N PRO A 162 3.87 -22.53 -4.95
CA PRO A 162 3.27 -23.03 -6.19
C PRO A 162 3.48 -22.13 -7.41
N PHE A 163 3.79 -20.84 -7.17
CA PHE A 163 3.89 -19.79 -8.18
C PHE A 163 5.33 -19.39 -8.50
N ASP A 164 6.31 -19.79 -7.69
CA ASP A 164 7.74 -19.45 -7.86
C ASP A 164 8.25 -19.55 -9.32
N PRO A 165 7.88 -20.56 -10.14
CA PRO A 165 8.33 -20.66 -11.54
C PRO A 165 7.83 -19.54 -12.48
N PHE A 166 6.83 -18.75 -12.06
CA PHE A 166 6.22 -17.67 -12.85
C PHE A 166 6.63 -16.28 -12.38
N LEU A 167 7.38 -16.18 -11.28
CA LEU A 167 7.81 -14.92 -10.69
C LEU A 167 9.10 -14.45 -11.37
N PHE A 168 9.22 -13.14 -11.60
CA PHE A 168 10.45 -12.57 -12.14
C PHE A 168 11.58 -12.60 -11.10
N GLU A 169 12.82 -12.45 -11.58
CA GLU A 169 14.01 -12.46 -10.71
C GLU A 169 14.07 -11.23 -9.79
N VAL A 170 14.31 -11.50 -8.50
CA VAL A 170 14.47 -10.49 -7.45
C VAL A 170 15.74 -10.81 -6.66
N GLU A 171 16.50 -9.78 -6.31
CA GLU A 171 17.68 -9.90 -5.46
C GLU A 171 17.25 -9.63 -4.01
N PHE A 172 17.11 -10.68 -3.22
CA PHE A 172 16.75 -10.56 -1.81
C PHE A 172 17.96 -10.22 -0.94
N ILE A 173 17.73 -9.33 0.04
CA ILE A 173 18.69 -9.01 1.10
C ILE A 173 18.06 -9.31 2.48
N PRO A 174 18.85 -9.73 3.48
CA PRO A 174 18.33 -9.97 4.82
C PRO A 174 17.60 -8.76 5.39
N THR A 175 16.51 -8.96 6.12
CA THR A 175 15.85 -7.88 6.86
C THR A 175 16.81 -7.31 7.91
N PRO A 176 16.96 -5.97 8.02
CA PRO A 176 17.89 -5.34 8.95
C PRO A 176 17.35 -5.32 10.39
N VAL A 177 16.98 -6.49 10.92
CA VAL A 177 16.54 -6.64 12.31
C VAL A 177 17.66 -6.26 13.27
N LEU A 178 17.28 -5.83 14.48
CA LEU A 178 18.21 -5.32 15.49
C LEU A 178 19.41 -6.26 15.72
N GLY A 179 20.62 -5.73 15.57
CA GLY A 179 21.88 -6.45 15.75
C GLY A 179 22.38 -7.20 14.51
N LYS A 180 21.64 -7.21 13.40
CA LYS A 180 22.02 -7.81 12.11
C LYS A 180 22.12 -6.82 10.96
N GLU A 181 22.06 -5.52 11.24
CA GLU A 181 22.05 -4.44 10.25
C GLU A 181 23.26 -4.52 9.30
N ASN A 182 24.44 -4.87 9.83
CA ASN A 182 25.65 -5.00 9.02
C ASN A 182 25.57 -6.16 8.01
N GLU A 183 24.82 -7.22 8.29
CA GLU A 183 24.63 -8.33 7.34
C GLU A 183 23.83 -7.83 6.12
N THR A 184 22.74 -7.10 6.37
CA THR A 184 21.93 -6.44 5.33
C THR A 184 22.76 -5.45 4.52
N LEU A 185 23.47 -4.52 5.18
CA LEU A 185 24.24 -3.48 4.51
C LEU A 185 25.36 -4.06 3.64
N ASN A 186 26.08 -5.08 4.13
CA ASN A 186 27.13 -5.76 3.37
C ASN A 186 26.55 -6.51 2.17
N ARG A 187 25.37 -7.13 2.31
CA ARG A 187 24.71 -7.80 1.19
C ARG A 187 24.23 -6.81 0.14
N LEU A 188 23.63 -5.70 0.59
CA LEU A 188 23.18 -4.62 -0.27
C LEU A 188 24.34 -4.03 -1.06
N SER A 189 25.47 -3.72 -0.41
CA SER A 189 26.65 -3.15 -1.08
C SER A 189 27.19 -4.04 -2.20
N GLN A 190 27.04 -5.37 -2.10
CA GLN A 190 27.45 -6.29 -3.17
C GLN A 190 26.48 -6.29 -4.36
N ILE A 191 25.18 -6.09 -4.11
CA ILE A 191 24.14 -6.18 -5.15
C ILE A 191 24.06 -4.88 -5.95
N ILE A 192 24.14 -3.73 -5.28
CA ILE A 192 23.98 -2.41 -5.93
C ILE A 192 25.12 -2.05 -6.90
N GLU A 193 26.25 -2.76 -6.86
CA GLU A 193 27.31 -2.63 -7.87
C GLU A 193 26.94 -3.26 -9.21
N LYS A 194 25.83 -4.00 -9.29
CA LYS A 194 25.30 -4.54 -10.56
C LYS A 194 24.56 -3.43 -11.32
N GLU A 195 24.82 -3.28 -12.62
CA GLU A 195 24.21 -2.21 -13.44
C GLU A 195 22.71 -2.42 -13.77
N ASP A 196 22.15 -3.62 -13.54
CA ASP A 196 20.79 -4.00 -13.95
C ASP A 196 19.70 -3.80 -12.87
N ILE A 197 20.01 -3.08 -11.78
CA ILE A 197 19.07 -2.86 -10.67
C ILE A 197 18.15 -1.66 -10.96
N ALA A 198 16.88 -1.94 -11.22
CA ALA A 198 15.85 -0.94 -11.48
C ALA A 198 15.40 -0.23 -10.20
N SER A 199 15.08 -0.99 -9.16
CA SER A 199 14.48 -0.45 -7.95
C SER A 199 14.81 -1.25 -6.69
N PHE A 200 14.65 -0.60 -5.54
CA PHE A 200 14.65 -1.18 -4.21
C PHE A 200 13.29 -0.93 -3.55
N ILE A 201 12.60 -1.98 -3.13
CA ILE A 201 11.30 -1.92 -2.45
C ILE A 201 11.39 -2.43 -1.01
N TYR A 202 10.69 -1.75 -0.09
CA TYR A 202 10.64 -2.10 1.33
C TYR A 202 9.32 -1.62 1.99
N GLU A 203 8.92 -2.27 3.09
CA GLU A 203 7.85 -1.78 3.99
C GLU A 203 8.48 -0.90 5.08
N PRO A 204 8.28 0.44 5.14
CA PRO A 204 9.06 1.31 6.02
C PRO A 204 8.90 0.97 7.51
N LEU A 205 10.02 0.82 8.22
CA LEU A 205 10.14 0.57 9.66
C LEU A 205 9.61 -0.79 10.15
N VAL A 206 8.54 -1.33 9.57
CA VAL A 206 7.87 -2.55 10.06
C VAL A 206 7.45 -3.45 8.91
N GLN A 207 7.92 -4.70 8.89
CA GLN A 207 7.36 -5.76 8.05
C GLN A 207 6.18 -6.41 8.77
N GLY A 208 4.95 -6.11 8.32
CA GLY A 208 3.74 -6.49 9.03
C GLY A 208 3.54 -8.01 9.06
N THR A 209 3.52 -8.62 7.87
CA THR A 209 3.23 -10.06 7.69
C THR A 209 4.36 -10.95 8.23
N ALA A 210 5.58 -10.41 8.34
CA ALA A 210 6.73 -11.09 8.94
C ALA A 210 6.64 -11.23 10.48
N GLY A 211 5.51 -10.84 11.07
CA GLY A 211 5.30 -10.85 12.52
C GLY A 211 5.68 -9.53 13.19
N MET A 212 5.37 -8.41 12.54
CA MET A 212 5.72 -7.06 13.00
C MET A 212 7.23 -6.90 13.23
N GLN A 213 8.05 -7.35 12.29
CA GLN A 213 9.50 -7.19 12.40
C GLN A 213 9.86 -5.70 12.23
N VAL A 214 10.38 -5.10 13.30
CA VAL A 214 10.72 -3.68 13.34
C VAL A 214 12.21 -3.48 13.08
N TYR A 215 12.55 -2.44 12.32
CA TYR A 215 13.91 -1.99 12.09
C TYR A 215 13.99 -0.45 12.13
N SER A 216 15.17 0.07 12.47
CA SER A 216 15.32 1.50 12.76
C SER A 216 15.27 2.38 11.50
N PRO A 217 14.80 3.65 11.61
CA PRO A 217 14.94 4.62 10.52
C PRO A 217 16.39 4.78 10.06
N ALA A 218 17.36 4.78 11.00
CA ALA A 218 18.76 5.00 10.70
C ALA A 218 19.41 3.92 9.80
N VAL A 219 18.98 2.65 9.89
CA VAL A 219 19.46 1.63 8.93
C VAL A 219 18.75 1.75 7.59
N LEU A 220 17.47 2.14 7.60
CA LEU A 220 16.71 2.37 6.38
C LEU A 220 17.28 3.53 5.56
N ASP A 221 17.59 4.66 6.21
CA ASP A 221 18.25 5.81 5.58
C ASP A 221 19.55 5.39 4.89
N LYS A 222 20.41 4.61 5.59
CA LYS A 222 21.65 4.09 4.99
C LYS A 222 21.41 3.23 3.76
N MET A 223 20.42 2.33 3.79
CA MET A 223 20.07 1.50 2.62
C MET A 223 19.59 2.37 1.45
N ILE A 224 18.75 3.37 1.73
CA ILE A 224 18.22 4.28 0.71
C ILE A 224 19.34 5.10 0.10
N SER A 225 20.22 5.74 0.90
CA SER A 225 21.35 6.52 0.38
C SER A 225 22.28 5.66 -0.49
N MET A 226 22.60 4.43 -0.06
CA MET A 226 23.43 3.50 -0.84
C MET A 226 22.82 3.18 -2.21
N CYS A 227 21.51 2.92 -2.25
CA CYS A 227 20.78 2.67 -3.50
C CYS A 227 20.73 3.93 -4.37
N ARG A 228 20.46 5.09 -3.78
CA ARG A 228 20.37 6.39 -4.45
C ARG A 228 21.69 6.79 -5.11
N ASP A 229 22.83 6.54 -4.46
CA ASP A 229 24.18 6.80 -5.01
C ASP A 229 24.47 6.01 -6.29
N LYS A 230 23.77 4.89 -6.51
CA LYS A 230 23.85 4.06 -7.71
C LYS A 230 22.72 4.33 -8.71
N GLY A 231 21.88 5.34 -8.44
CA GLY A 231 20.69 5.65 -9.21
C GLY A 231 19.76 4.46 -9.28
N VAL A 232 19.40 3.87 -8.14
CA VAL A 232 18.33 2.87 -8.01
C VAL A 232 17.05 3.60 -7.58
N VAL A 233 15.91 3.31 -8.21
CA VAL A 233 14.61 3.90 -7.84
C VAL A 233 14.14 3.32 -6.51
N ILE A 234 13.71 4.18 -5.60
CA ILE A 234 13.31 3.79 -4.24
C ILE A 234 11.79 3.72 -4.14
N ILE A 235 11.25 2.56 -3.74
CA ILE A 235 9.82 2.31 -3.56
C ILE A 235 9.53 2.03 -2.07
N ALA A 236 8.75 2.90 -1.43
CA ALA A 236 8.22 2.64 -0.10
C ALA A 236 6.83 2.01 -0.20
N ASP A 237 6.65 0.82 0.37
CA ASP A 237 5.35 0.19 0.56
C ASP A 237 4.74 0.63 1.90
N GLU A 238 4.00 1.74 1.85
CA GLU A 238 3.29 2.33 2.99
C GLU A 238 1.84 1.81 3.11
N VAL A 239 1.52 0.69 2.44
CA VAL A 239 0.18 0.08 2.46
C VAL A 239 -0.29 -0.22 3.88
N MET A 240 0.62 -0.63 4.77
CA MET A 240 0.31 -0.98 6.16
C MET A 240 0.66 0.15 7.14
N THR A 241 1.79 0.81 6.89
CA THR A 241 2.43 1.73 7.84
C THR A 241 1.90 3.16 7.76
N GLY A 242 1.28 3.53 6.63
CA GLY A 242 0.71 4.85 6.43
C GLY A 242 -0.51 5.13 7.31
N PHE A 243 -0.87 6.42 7.36
CA PHE A 243 -2.02 6.98 8.07
C PHE A 243 -2.00 6.76 9.58
N GLY A 244 -0.88 7.09 10.24
CA GLY A 244 -0.79 7.12 11.70
C GLY A 244 -0.41 5.80 12.37
N ARG A 245 -0.24 4.70 11.61
CA ARG A 245 -0.03 3.36 12.19
C ARG A 245 1.24 3.24 13.01
N THR A 246 2.27 4.00 12.64
CA THR A 246 3.60 4.00 13.26
C THR A 246 3.85 5.25 14.13
N GLY A 247 2.80 6.01 14.44
CA GLY A 247 2.89 7.26 15.21
C GLY A 247 3.07 8.54 14.39
N SER A 248 3.41 8.40 13.11
CA SER A 248 3.49 9.50 12.14
C SER A 248 2.48 9.32 11.00
N MET A 249 2.20 10.38 10.24
CA MET A 249 1.27 10.32 9.09
C MET A 249 1.72 9.27 8.08
N PHE A 250 3.00 9.27 7.73
CA PHE A 250 3.63 8.18 7.00
C PHE A 250 4.87 7.71 7.76
N ALA A 251 5.22 6.43 7.69
CA ALA A 251 6.40 5.93 8.38
C ALA A 251 7.70 6.53 7.79
N MET A 252 7.71 6.89 6.51
CA MET A 252 8.79 7.63 5.87
C MET A 252 9.05 9.01 6.51
N ASP A 253 8.10 9.59 7.26
CA ASP A 253 8.31 10.86 7.95
C ASP A 253 9.37 10.76 9.05
N GLN A 254 9.62 9.55 9.55
CA GLN A 254 10.64 9.25 10.57
C GLN A 254 12.03 9.01 9.97
N CYS A 255 12.14 8.95 8.64
CA CYS A 255 13.39 8.76 7.90
C CYS A 255 13.89 10.11 7.34
N GLU A 256 15.19 10.30 7.23
CA GLU A 256 15.77 11.48 6.56
C GLU A 256 15.65 11.35 5.03
N GLU A 257 15.94 10.17 4.50
CA GLU A 257 15.85 9.85 3.08
C GLU A 257 14.41 9.58 2.66
N LYS A 258 14.00 10.14 1.52
CA LYS A 258 12.64 9.95 0.97
C LYS A 258 12.65 8.99 -0.22
N PRO A 259 11.57 8.22 -0.44
CA PRO A 259 11.45 7.37 -1.61
C PRO A 259 11.16 8.18 -2.89
N ASP A 260 11.23 7.54 -4.04
CA ASP A 260 10.80 8.12 -5.33
C ASP A 260 9.36 7.73 -5.69
N LEU A 261 8.90 6.59 -5.16
CA LEU A 261 7.57 6.02 -5.33
C LEU A 261 7.03 5.55 -3.98
N ILE A 262 5.73 5.75 -3.74
CA ILE A 262 5.05 5.29 -2.52
C ILE A 262 3.80 4.50 -2.91
N ALA A 263 3.66 3.28 -2.40
CA ALA A 263 2.40 2.53 -2.48
C ALA A 263 1.58 2.73 -1.21
N LEU A 264 0.30 3.07 -1.36
CA LEU A 264 -0.66 3.33 -0.28
C LEU A 264 -1.94 2.52 -0.50
N SER A 265 -2.57 2.06 0.58
CA SER A 265 -3.88 1.40 0.57
C SER A 265 -4.44 1.39 2.01
N LYS A 266 -5.19 0.35 2.39
CA LYS A 266 -5.70 0.07 3.75
C LYS A 266 -6.30 1.31 4.45
N GLY A 267 -5.51 1.96 5.30
CA GLY A 267 -5.92 3.12 6.10
C GLY A 267 -6.41 4.32 5.28
N ILE A 268 -6.05 4.41 3.99
CA ILE A 268 -6.43 5.52 3.12
C ILE A 268 -7.96 5.77 3.11
N THR A 269 -8.79 4.73 3.15
CA THR A 269 -10.26 4.85 3.21
C THR A 269 -10.85 4.57 4.59
N GLY A 270 -10.01 4.40 5.61
CA GLY A 270 -10.45 3.94 6.93
C GLY A 270 -11.03 2.52 6.93
N GLY A 271 -10.75 1.72 5.89
CA GLY A 271 -11.29 0.38 5.70
C GLY A 271 -12.71 0.33 5.13
N PHE A 272 -13.28 1.46 4.69
CA PHE A 272 -14.64 1.50 4.15
C PHE A 272 -14.76 0.92 2.74
N LEU A 273 -13.78 1.22 1.88
CA LEU A 273 -13.80 0.86 0.47
C LEU A 273 -12.40 0.47 -0.04
N PRO A 274 -12.29 -0.46 -0.99
CA PRO A 274 -11.02 -0.82 -1.60
C PRO A 274 -10.45 0.37 -2.37
N MET A 275 -9.17 0.67 -2.15
CA MET A 275 -8.41 1.65 -2.90
C MET A 275 -6.92 1.33 -2.77
N GLY A 276 -6.20 1.44 -3.88
CA GLY A 276 -4.74 1.57 -3.89
C GLY A 276 -4.37 2.92 -4.49
N VAL A 277 -3.22 3.46 -4.08
CA VAL A 277 -2.65 4.70 -4.61
C VAL A 277 -1.15 4.51 -4.76
N THR A 278 -0.60 4.92 -5.88
CA THR A 278 0.84 5.10 -6.07
C THR A 278 1.15 6.59 -6.20
N VAL A 279 1.97 7.13 -5.30
CA VAL A 279 2.48 8.49 -5.39
C VAL A 279 3.86 8.46 -6.00
N CYS A 280 4.17 9.41 -6.89
CA CYS A 280 5.51 9.51 -7.49
C CYS A 280 6.08 10.93 -7.44
N THR A 281 7.41 11.00 -7.43
CA THR A 281 8.14 12.25 -7.54
C THR A 281 8.01 12.86 -8.93
N ASP A 282 8.28 14.17 -9.02
CA ASP A 282 8.35 14.85 -10.31
C ASP A 282 9.36 14.19 -11.24
N ALA A 283 10.54 13.79 -10.74
CA ALA A 283 11.56 13.11 -11.53
C ALA A 283 11.05 11.83 -12.22
N ILE A 284 10.26 11.02 -11.50
CA ILE A 284 9.60 9.85 -12.11
C ILE A 284 8.61 10.32 -13.17
N HIS A 285 7.69 11.22 -12.83
CA HIS A 285 6.65 11.71 -13.74
C HIS A 285 7.23 12.31 -15.04
N GLN A 286 8.27 13.14 -14.95
CA GLN A 286 8.91 13.78 -16.11
C GLN A 286 9.50 12.76 -17.09
N SER A 287 9.90 11.57 -16.63
CA SER A 287 10.39 10.51 -17.53
C SER A 287 9.30 9.95 -18.46
N PHE A 288 8.02 10.11 -18.11
CA PHE A 288 6.87 9.69 -18.92
C PHE A 288 6.32 10.84 -19.78
N TRP A 289 6.79 12.06 -19.55
CA TRP A 289 6.32 13.25 -20.26
C TRP A 289 7.09 13.45 -21.56
N SER A 290 6.36 13.61 -22.66
CA SER A 290 6.90 14.11 -23.94
C SER A 290 5.81 14.76 -24.78
N GLU A 291 6.20 15.70 -25.63
CA GLU A 291 5.31 16.36 -26.60
C GLU A 291 5.19 15.53 -27.91
N GLY A 292 4.14 15.81 -28.70
CA GLY A 292 3.97 15.22 -30.03
C GLY A 292 3.66 13.71 -30.04
N GLU A 293 3.95 13.05 -31.16
CA GLU A 293 3.70 11.60 -31.30
C GLU A 293 4.62 10.74 -30.43
N GLU A 294 5.83 11.23 -30.13
CA GLU A 294 6.76 10.61 -29.19
C GLU A 294 6.21 10.60 -27.75
N GLY A 295 5.34 11.59 -27.42
CA GLY A 295 4.44 11.60 -26.25
C GLY A 295 3.73 10.28 -26.00
N LYS A 296 3.11 9.73 -27.04
CA LYS A 296 2.29 8.52 -26.93
C LYS A 296 3.10 7.26 -26.63
N LEU A 297 4.38 7.26 -26.98
CA LEU A 297 5.28 6.11 -26.78
C LEU A 297 5.77 6.01 -25.34
N LYS A 298 5.88 7.14 -24.63
CA LYS A 298 6.30 7.20 -23.23
C LYS A 298 5.15 7.14 -22.23
N THR A 299 3.90 7.31 -22.68
CA THR A 299 2.70 7.21 -21.85
C THR A 299 2.69 5.94 -21.02
N PHE A 300 2.32 6.07 -19.75
CA PHE A 300 2.04 4.93 -18.88
C PHE A 300 0.71 4.31 -19.26
N LEU A 301 0.73 3.32 -20.16
CA LEU A 301 -0.46 2.61 -20.64
C LEU A 301 -0.94 1.58 -19.60
N HIS A 302 -1.52 2.08 -18.52
CA HIS A 302 -2.00 1.26 -17.42
C HIS A 302 -3.19 1.92 -16.71
N GLY A 303 -4.07 1.08 -16.19
CA GLY A 303 -5.29 1.44 -15.49
C GLY A 303 -6.26 0.26 -15.50
N HIS A 304 -7.31 0.35 -14.69
CA HIS A 304 -8.39 -0.63 -14.68
C HIS A 304 -9.73 0.09 -14.52
N SER A 305 -10.84 -0.64 -14.64
CA SER A 305 -12.18 -0.04 -14.68
C SER A 305 -12.52 0.81 -13.47
N TYR A 306 -11.96 0.52 -12.29
CA TYR A 306 -12.24 1.21 -11.03
C TYR A 306 -11.18 2.22 -10.61
N THR A 307 -10.18 2.50 -11.46
CA THR A 307 -9.17 3.54 -11.21
C THR A 307 -9.89 4.85 -10.82
N ALA A 308 -9.56 5.37 -9.64
CA ALA A 308 -10.14 6.57 -9.04
C ALA A 308 -11.68 6.51 -8.87
N ASN A 309 -12.23 5.39 -8.38
CA ASN A 309 -13.68 5.29 -8.12
C ASN A 309 -14.18 6.44 -7.20
N PRO A 310 -15.23 7.20 -7.60
CA PRO A 310 -15.72 8.35 -6.82
C PRO A 310 -16.09 8.03 -5.37
N LEU A 311 -16.68 6.86 -5.11
CA LEU A 311 -17.09 6.45 -3.76
C LEU A 311 -15.87 6.21 -2.88
N ALA A 312 -14.87 5.50 -3.41
CA ALA A 312 -13.64 5.21 -2.70
C ALA A 312 -12.84 6.50 -2.45
N CYS A 313 -12.80 7.43 -3.42
CA CYS A 313 -12.19 8.75 -3.24
C CYS A 313 -12.90 9.56 -2.16
N ALA A 314 -14.24 9.56 -2.13
CA ALA A 314 -15.00 10.23 -1.08
C ALA A 314 -14.77 9.63 0.31
N ALA A 315 -14.63 8.30 0.41
CA ALA A 315 -14.21 7.64 1.64
C ALA A 315 -12.78 8.04 2.05
N GLY A 316 -11.88 8.17 1.07
CA GLY A 316 -10.51 8.65 1.28
C GLY A 316 -10.44 10.07 1.83
N CYS A 317 -11.15 11.02 1.20
CA CYS A 317 -11.26 12.40 1.72
C CYS A 317 -11.83 12.40 3.15
N ALA A 318 -12.87 11.61 3.40
CA ALA A 318 -13.48 11.52 4.73
C ALA A 318 -12.55 10.90 5.79
N SER A 319 -11.68 9.97 5.39
CA SER A 319 -10.64 9.41 6.26
C SER A 319 -9.60 10.49 6.60
N LEU A 320 -9.15 11.26 5.61
CA LEU A 320 -8.23 12.38 5.82
C LEU A 320 -8.84 13.48 6.71
N ASP A 321 -10.13 13.80 6.56
CA ASP A 321 -10.83 14.76 7.42
C ASP A 321 -10.76 14.36 8.91
N LEU A 322 -10.73 13.06 9.20
CA LEU A 322 -10.57 12.55 10.56
C LEU A 322 -9.11 12.57 10.99
N MET A 323 -8.17 12.20 10.10
CA MET A 323 -6.73 12.27 10.37
C MET A 323 -6.25 13.70 10.64
N GLU A 324 -6.83 14.71 9.99
CA GLU A 324 -6.45 16.12 10.16
C GLU A 324 -6.97 16.75 11.48
N LYS A 325 -7.79 16.02 12.25
CA LYS A 325 -8.24 16.48 13.57
C LYS A 325 -7.17 16.22 14.63
N GLY A 326 -6.86 17.25 15.43
CA GLY A 326 -5.93 17.13 16.56
C GLY A 326 -6.28 15.99 17.52
N GLU A 327 -7.57 15.78 17.79
CA GLU A 327 -8.08 14.68 18.64
C GLU A 327 -7.62 13.29 18.16
N THR A 328 -7.43 13.08 16.85
CA THR A 328 -6.94 11.80 16.32
C THR A 328 -5.50 11.56 16.75
N TRP A 329 -4.64 12.56 16.62
CA TRP A 329 -3.23 12.48 17.03
C TRP A 329 -3.05 12.40 18.54
N GLU A 330 -3.85 13.15 19.30
CA GLU A 330 -3.89 13.04 20.78
C GLU A 330 -4.27 11.62 21.22
N ASN A 331 -5.16 10.94 20.49
CA ASN A 331 -5.53 9.56 20.79
C ASN A 331 -4.45 8.54 20.41
N ILE A 332 -3.71 8.76 19.32
CA ILE A 332 -2.56 7.94 18.95
C ILE A 332 -1.48 8.06 20.03
N GLU A 333 -1.10 9.28 20.41
CA GLU A 333 -0.10 9.54 21.45
C GLU A 333 -0.52 8.91 22.80
N ARG A 334 -1.81 9.01 23.15
CA ARG A 334 -2.34 8.36 24.36
C ARG A 334 -2.15 6.84 24.35
N ILE A 335 -2.23 6.18 23.19
CA ILE A 335 -2.01 4.73 23.07
C ILE A 335 -0.52 4.41 23.18
N GLU A 336 0.34 5.17 22.49
CA GLU A 336 1.80 5.01 22.52
C GLU A 336 2.39 5.18 23.92
N GLN A 337 1.84 6.08 24.74
CA GLN A 337 2.29 6.26 26.12
C GLN A 337 1.94 5.09 27.05
N GLN A 338 1.02 4.19 26.65
CA GLN A 338 0.55 3.08 27.48
C GLN A 338 1.17 1.73 27.10
N HIS A 339 1.83 1.62 25.94
CA HIS A 339 2.32 0.38 25.36
C HIS A 339 3.73 0.54 24.82
#